data_AF-A0A7K1T795-F1
#
_entry.id   AF-A0A7K1T795-F1
#
_cell.length_a   1.000
_cell.length_b   1.000
_cell.length_c   1.000
_cell.angle_alpha   90.00
_cell.angle_beta   90.00
_cell.angle_gamma   90.00
#
_symmetry.space_group_name_H-M   'P 1'
#
loop_
_entity.id
_entity.type
_entity.pdbx_description
1 polymer ?
#
loop_
_entity_poly.entity_id
_entity_poly.type
_entity_poly.pdbx_seq_one_letter_code
_entity_poly.pdbx_strand_id
1 'polypeptide(L)'
;MKDLKSKGRAAAGALASLTMIASMSAVPALAVAPGDGADGNAAADPQAEVGENAAVAGAVKVARAEGVFSYDQEAVTPNETIRTMFQKAVRVVCGAGIAFASENPLDWQLTVSGAVNDAYTASVGDLAGDESVQQKMTCTCGGNPAGGRAIVTANVKGIPIESILERAGVQPGANAVTFVSADGTETMLPLGYVIGRHGVLSYEINEEALTASVGGSNQLWMTRTPANYFVRDVVEIVVSAEDEAPAVPGEADEHPNSPNAGVLTGAQE
;
A
#
# COMPACT_ATOMS: atom_id res chain seq x y z
N MET A 1 -12.95 -53.88 -32.00
CA MET A 1 -11.74 -54.72 -32.16
C MET A 1 -10.63 -54.09 -31.33
N LYS A 2 -10.20 -54.83 -30.28
CA LYS A 2 -8.97 -54.72 -29.46
C LYS A 2 -8.77 -53.43 -28.65
N ASP A 3 -9.04 -53.40 -27.34
CA ASP A 3 -8.41 -54.08 -26.18
C ASP A 3 -7.01 -53.61 -25.76
N LEU A 4 -6.99 -53.07 -24.53
CA LEU A 4 -6.03 -53.24 -23.43
C LEU A 4 -4.52 -53.25 -23.72
N LYS A 5 -3.78 -52.39 -22.99
CA LYS A 5 -2.94 -52.90 -21.87
C LYS A 5 -2.38 -51.81 -20.95
N SER A 6 -2.85 -51.86 -19.71
CA SER A 6 -2.04 -51.65 -18.50
C SER A 6 -0.79 -52.55 -18.54
N LYS A 7 0.35 -52.04 -18.10
CA LYS A 7 1.42 -52.79 -17.40
C LYS A 7 2.24 -51.83 -16.56
N GLY A 8 2.36 -52.13 -15.27
CA GLY A 8 3.18 -51.40 -14.31
C GLY A 8 4.49 -52.08 -13.94
N ARG A 9 5.18 -51.41 -13.00
CA ARG A 9 6.17 -51.84 -11.99
C ARG A 9 7.61 -52.17 -12.41
N ALA A 10 8.55 -51.36 -11.89
CA ALA A 10 9.64 -51.68 -10.94
C ALA A 10 10.72 -50.58 -11.04
N ALA A 11 10.98 -49.74 -10.02
CA ALA A 11 11.76 -49.96 -8.79
C ALA A 11 13.30 -50.02 -8.99
N ALA A 12 13.98 -48.92 -8.62
CA ALA A 12 15.37 -48.72 -8.14
C ALA A 12 15.73 -47.24 -8.42
N GLY A 13 16.19 -46.37 -7.53
CA GLY A 13 16.94 -46.51 -6.29
C GLY A 13 18.15 -45.57 -6.41
N ALA A 14 18.12 -44.40 -5.75
CA ALA A 14 19.32 -43.63 -5.41
C ALA A 14 18.97 -42.59 -4.33
N LEU A 15 19.60 -42.75 -3.17
CA LEU A 15 19.57 -41.84 -2.03
C LEU A 15 20.29 -40.53 -2.35
N ALA A 16 19.72 -39.41 -1.91
CA ALA A 16 20.48 -38.21 -1.58
C ALA A 16 19.76 -37.45 -0.47
N SER A 17 20.16 -37.78 0.75
CA SER A 17 19.84 -37.09 2.00
C SER A 17 20.42 -35.67 2.01
N LEU A 18 19.59 -34.65 2.23
CA LEU A 18 20.02 -33.37 2.78
C LEU A 18 19.11 -33.01 3.96
N THR A 19 19.72 -32.99 5.14
CA THR A 19 19.17 -32.72 6.46
C THR A 19 18.65 -31.29 6.60
N MET A 20 17.38 -31.17 7.01
CA MET A 20 16.80 -29.97 7.62
C MET A 20 17.29 -29.87 9.08
N ILE A 21 17.86 -28.74 9.48
CA ILE A 21 18.07 -28.40 10.89
C ILE A 21 17.09 -27.28 11.23
N ALA A 22 16.03 -27.64 11.94
CA ALA A 22 15.18 -26.70 12.67
C ALA A 22 15.77 -26.50 14.07
N SER A 23 16.12 -25.27 14.43
CA SER A 23 16.53 -24.91 15.79
C SER A 23 15.42 -24.11 16.46
N MET A 24 14.62 -24.78 17.29
CA MET A 24 13.82 -24.15 18.33
C MET A 24 14.58 -24.27 19.65
N SER A 25 14.80 -23.16 20.35
CA SER A 25 15.25 -23.17 21.74
C SER A 25 14.22 -22.46 22.61
N ALA A 26 13.61 -23.24 23.50
CA ALA A 26 12.71 -22.78 24.55
C ALA A 26 13.47 -21.97 25.62
N VAL A 27 12.82 -20.96 26.18
CA VAL A 27 13.28 -20.20 27.35
C VAL A 27 12.40 -20.55 28.55
N PRO A 28 12.93 -20.87 29.74
CA PRO A 28 12.12 -20.96 30.94
C PRO A 28 12.04 -19.61 31.64
N ALA A 29 10.85 -19.28 32.13
CA ALA A 29 10.57 -18.14 32.99
C ALA A 29 10.99 -18.41 34.44
N LEU A 30 11.50 -17.40 35.14
CA LEU A 30 11.63 -17.39 36.60
C LEU A 30 11.20 -16.02 37.13
N ALA A 31 10.19 -16.06 37.99
CA ALA A 31 9.68 -14.96 38.79
C ALA A 31 9.91 -15.29 40.27
N VAL A 32 10.36 -14.33 41.10
CA VAL A 32 10.06 -14.25 42.55
C VAL A 32 10.07 -12.79 43.00
N ALA A 33 9.12 -12.50 43.91
CA ALA A 33 8.67 -11.23 44.46
C ALA A 33 9.40 -10.83 45.79
N PRO A 34 9.06 -9.68 46.43
CA PRO A 34 9.90 -8.94 47.39
C PRO A 34 9.64 -9.28 48.87
N GLY A 35 10.54 -8.85 49.77
CA GLY A 35 10.36 -8.93 51.23
C GLY A 35 11.12 -7.83 52.00
N ASP A 36 10.36 -7.12 52.84
CA ASP A 36 10.66 -5.94 53.66
C ASP A 36 11.55 -6.18 54.90
N GLY A 37 12.17 -5.10 55.45
CA GLY A 37 12.55 -5.04 56.88
C GLY A 37 13.73 -4.16 57.31
N ALA A 38 13.48 -2.84 57.45
CA ALA A 38 14.04 -1.79 58.34
C ALA A 38 15.33 -1.98 59.20
N ASP A 39 16.29 -1.05 59.05
CA ASP A 39 16.73 0.00 60.03
C ASP A 39 18.25 0.35 60.00
N GLY A 40 18.58 1.65 59.86
CA GLY A 40 19.77 2.24 60.51
C GLY A 40 21.02 2.66 59.72
N ASN A 41 20.90 3.66 58.83
CA ASN A 41 21.84 4.75 58.50
C ASN A 41 23.38 4.58 58.66
N ALA A 42 24.13 4.57 57.53
CA ALA A 42 25.28 5.46 57.25
C ALA A 42 25.78 5.23 55.82
N ALA A 43 25.84 6.30 55.03
CA ALA A 43 26.28 6.31 53.64
C ALA A 43 27.74 5.85 53.46
N ALA A 44 27.93 4.84 52.63
CA ALA A 44 29.14 4.59 51.86
C ALA A 44 28.74 3.71 50.67
N ASP A 45 28.97 4.22 49.46
CA ASP A 45 28.77 3.56 48.17
C ASP A 45 29.54 2.22 48.13
N PRO A 46 28.87 1.05 48.05
CA PRO A 46 29.58 -0.21 47.93
C PRO A 46 29.74 -0.54 46.44
N GLN A 47 31.00 -0.55 46.00
CA GLN A 47 31.45 -1.43 44.92
C GLN A 47 30.90 -2.84 45.19
N ALA A 48 29.99 -3.29 44.32
CA ALA A 48 29.54 -4.67 44.26
C ALA A 48 30.14 -5.33 43.02
N GLU A 49 30.87 -6.41 43.29
CA GLU A 49 31.72 -7.16 42.39
C GLU A 49 30.97 -7.79 41.20
N VAL A 50 31.74 -7.95 40.13
CA VAL A 50 31.38 -8.65 38.89
C VAL A 50 30.99 -10.09 39.21
N GLY A 51 29.70 -10.40 39.09
CA GLY A 51 29.21 -11.77 39.00
C GLY A 51 29.49 -12.32 37.61
N GLU A 52 30.51 -13.16 37.50
CA GLU A 52 30.80 -13.97 36.31
C GLU A 52 29.62 -14.89 36.01
N ASN A 53 28.88 -14.60 34.93
CA ASN A 53 28.02 -15.58 34.28
C ASN A 53 27.99 -15.34 32.76
N ALA A 54 28.58 -16.31 32.07
CA ALA A 54 28.49 -16.63 30.65
C ALA A 54 28.79 -15.48 29.66
N ALA A 55 30.01 -15.51 29.13
CA ALA A 55 30.37 -14.83 27.91
C ALA A 55 29.35 -15.15 26.80
N VAL A 56 28.49 -14.16 26.49
CA VAL A 56 27.80 -14.13 25.20
C VAL A 56 28.88 -13.82 24.16
N ALA A 57 29.46 -14.89 23.61
CA ALA A 57 30.39 -14.81 22.51
C ALA A 57 29.69 -14.12 21.33
N GLY A 58 30.13 -12.89 21.03
CA GLY A 58 29.71 -12.16 19.84
C GLY A 58 28.93 -10.88 20.08
N ALA A 59 29.24 -10.07 21.10
CA ALA A 59 28.85 -8.67 21.05
C ALA A 59 29.61 -7.97 19.91
N VAL A 60 28.95 -7.86 18.74
CA VAL A 60 29.45 -7.03 17.64
C VAL A 60 29.42 -5.59 18.14
N LYS A 61 30.59 -4.99 18.38
CA LYS A 61 30.70 -3.53 18.54
C LYS A 61 30.31 -2.91 17.19
N VAL A 62 29.04 -2.55 17.05
CA VAL A 62 28.59 -1.73 15.93
C VAL A 62 29.28 -0.37 16.11
N ALA A 63 29.99 0.08 15.07
CA ALA A 63 30.56 1.42 15.08
C ALA A 63 29.44 2.42 15.38
N ARG A 64 29.70 3.38 16.27
CA ARG A 64 28.77 4.48 16.53
C ARG A 64 28.68 5.29 15.24
N ALA A 65 27.63 5.05 14.46
CA ALA A 65 27.31 5.83 13.28
C ALA A 65 26.71 7.15 13.75
N GLU A 66 27.41 8.26 13.49
CA GLU A 66 26.88 9.60 13.67
C GLU A 66 26.53 10.16 12.29
N GLY A 67 25.38 10.84 12.19
CA GLY A 67 24.88 11.36 10.92
C GLY A 67 23.92 12.52 11.15
N VAL A 68 23.71 13.32 10.11
CA VAL A 68 22.75 14.42 10.12
C VAL A 68 21.46 13.95 9.47
N PHE A 69 20.35 14.11 10.18
CA PHE A 69 19.01 13.86 9.65
C PHE A 69 18.33 15.19 9.34
N SER A 70 17.79 15.31 8.13
CA SER A 70 16.90 16.39 7.73
C SER A 70 15.64 15.81 7.08
N TYR A 71 14.55 16.58 7.12
CA TYR A 71 13.28 16.20 6.51
C TYR A 71 12.68 17.39 5.78
N ASP A 72 11.90 17.11 4.74
CA ASP A 72 11.11 18.09 4.00
C ASP A 72 9.70 17.52 3.78
N GLN A 73 8.69 18.17 4.37
CA GLN A 73 7.28 17.77 4.23
C GLN A 73 6.63 18.37 2.98
N GLU A 74 7.31 19.31 2.33
CA GLU A 74 6.85 20.00 1.12
C GLU A 74 7.43 19.39 -0.16
N ALA A 75 8.46 18.56 -0.05
CA ALA A 75 9.05 17.86 -1.18
C ALA A 75 8.03 16.99 -1.92
N VAL A 76 7.96 17.19 -3.24
CA VAL A 76 7.25 16.32 -4.18
C VAL A 76 8.24 15.65 -5.12
N THR A 77 7.87 14.47 -5.60
CA THR A 77 8.63 13.71 -6.59
C THR A 77 8.55 14.43 -7.93
N PRO A 78 9.67 14.71 -8.62
CA PRO A 78 9.65 15.41 -9.90
C PRO A 78 8.91 14.62 -10.99
N ASN A 79 8.20 15.30 -11.88
CA ASN A 79 7.37 14.66 -12.92
C ASN A 79 8.17 13.73 -13.84
N GLU A 80 9.43 14.06 -14.14
CA GLU A 80 10.31 13.16 -14.91
C GLU A 80 10.55 11.82 -14.19
N THR A 81 10.69 11.86 -12.86
CA THR A 81 10.84 10.65 -12.04
C THR A 81 9.53 9.86 -12.00
N ILE A 82 8.40 10.53 -11.81
CA ILE A 82 7.06 9.92 -11.86
C ILE A 82 6.86 9.23 -13.22
N ARG A 83 7.11 9.94 -14.32
CA ARG A 83 7.00 9.44 -15.69
C ARG A 83 7.88 8.22 -15.91
N THR A 84 9.13 8.28 -15.47
CA THR A 84 10.06 7.14 -15.58
C THR A 84 9.56 5.94 -14.78
N MET A 85 9.07 6.14 -13.55
CA MET A 85 8.52 5.05 -12.73
C MET A 85 7.29 4.44 -13.38
N PHE A 86 6.27 5.24 -13.70
CA PHE A 86 4.98 4.72 -14.17
C PHE A 86 5.02 4.20 -15.61
N GLN A 87 5.65 4.93 -16.53
CA GLN A 87 5.63 4.58 -17.96
C GLN A 87 6.70 3.56 -18.36
N LYS A 88 7.71 3.31 -17.51
CA LYS A 88 8.71 2.24 -17.74
C LYS A 88 8.58 1.10 -16.72
N ALA A 89 8.81 1.38 -15.43
CA ALA A 89 8.91 0.31 -14.44
C ALA A 89 7.54 -0.32 -14.12
N VAL A 90 6.53 0.47 -13.79
CA VAL A 90 5.18 -0.02 -13.44
C VAL A 90 4.52 -0.68 -14.65
N ARG A 91 4.70 -0.14 -15.87
CA ARG A 91 4.23 -0.79 -17.10
C ARG A 91 4.72 -2.24 -17.23
N VAL A 92 6.00 -2.49 -16.93
CA VAL A 92 6.59 -3.83 -17.05
C VAL A 92 6.16 -4.74 -15.90
N VAL A 93 6.12 -4.23 -14.68
CA VAL A 93 5.84 -5.04 -13.47
C VAL A 93 4.35 -5.33 -13.29
N CYS A 94 3.50 -4.34 -13.55
CA CYS A 94 2.06 -4.40 -13.27
C CYS A 94 1.19 -4.53 -14.53
N GLY A 95 1.79 -4.73 -15.71
CA GLY A 95 1.04 -4.82 -16.98
C GLY A 95 0.32 -3.52 -17.36
N ALA A 96 0.70 -2.42 -16.73
CA ALA A 96 -0.02 -1.16 -16.63
C ALA A 96 -0.07 -0.31 -17.94
N GLY A 97 0.13 -0.92 -19.10
CA GLY A 97 0.45 -0.25 -20.37
C GLY A 97 -0.64 -0.27 -21.45
N ILE A 98 -1.92 -0.41 -21.12
CA ILE A 98 -2.96 -0.33 -22.16
C ILE A 98 -3.22 1.15 -22.48
N ALA A 99 -3.13 1.47 -23.77
CA ALA A 99 -3.22 2.82 -24.31
C ALA A 99 -4.68 3.31 -24.38
N PHE A 100 -5.35 3.40 -23.23
CA PHE A 100 -6.66 4.05 -23.13
C PHE A 100 -6.55 5.53 -22.79
N ALA A 101 -5.39 6.15 -22.99
CA ALA A 101 -5.25 7.60 -22.76
C ALA A 101 -6.08 8.37 -23.79
N SER A 102 -7.20 8.95 -23.33
CA SER A 102 -7.84 10.07 -24.02
C SER A 102 -6.83 11.19 -24.24
N GLU A 103 -6.90 11.87 -25.38
CA GLU A 103 -6.06 13.06 -25.66
C GLU A 103 -6.28 14.14 -24.59
N ASN A 104 -7.50 14.25 -24.08
CA ASN A 104 -7.86 15.13 -22.97
C ASN A 104 -8.54 14.31 -21.85
N PRO A 105 -7.93 14.19 -20.66
CA PRO A 105 -8.50 13.42 -19.56
C PRO A 105 -9.84 13.99 -19.06
N LEU A 106 -10.15 15.26 -19.32
CA LEU A 106 -11.42 15.88 -18.93
C LEU A 106 -12.60 15.40 -19.77
N ASP A 107 -12.37 14.94 -21.01
CA ASP A 107 -13.44 14.42 -21.87
C ASP A 107 -13.81 12.95 -21.54
N TRP A 108 -13.13 12.37 -20.54
CA TRP A 108 -13.34 11.00 -20.13
C TRP A 108 -14.71 10.81 -19.49
N GLN A 109 -15.49 9.83 -19.96
CA GLN A 109 -16.83 9.55 -19.44
C GLN A 109 -16.76 8.64 -18.22
N LEU A 110 -17.44 9.04 -17.15
CA LEU A 110 -17.59 8.29 -15.92
C LEU A 110 -19.07 8.00 -15.65
N THR A 111 -19.42 6.75 -15.43
CA THR A 111 -20.76 6.33 -15.02
C THR A 111 -20.78 6.03 -13.52
N VAL A 112 -21.82 6.49 -12.83
CA VAL A 112 -22.08 6.17 -11.42
C VAL A 112 -23.41 5.45 -11.34
N SER A 113 -23.41 4.24 -10.77
CA SER A 113 -24.55 3.32 -10.83
C SER A 113 -24.68 2.49 -9.54
N GLY A 114 -25.68 1.60 -9.50
CA GLY A 114 -25.93 0.69 -8.39
C GLY A 114 -26.88 1.25 -7.33
N ALA A 115 -26.54 1.09 -6.05
CA ALA A 115 -27.32 1.51 -4.89
C ALA A 115 -27.23 3.02 -4.63
N VAL A 116 -27.70 3.81 -5.61
CA VAL A 116 -27.76 5.27 -5.61
C VAL A 116 -29.17 5.74 -5.98
N ASN A 117 -29.55 6.96 -5.60
CA ASN A 117 -30.86 7.53 -5.93
C ASN A 117 -30.92 7.98 -7.40
N ASP A 118 -29.86 8.63 -7.87
CA ASP A 118 -29.79 9.21 -9.20
C ASP A 118 -28.51 8.72 -9.91
N ALA A 119 -28.61 7.58 -10.60
CA ALA A 119 -27.52 7.09 -11.45
C ALA A 119 -27.30 8.04 -12.63
N TYR A 120 -26.04 8.32 -12.96
CA TYR A 120 -25.71 9.28 -14.02
C TYR A 120 -24.42 8.92 -14.75
N THR A 121 -24.26 9.49 -15.94
CA THR A 121 -22.99 9.51 -16.66
C THR A 121 -22.61 10.97 -16.90
N ALA A 122 -21.37 11.34 -16.58
CA ALA A 122 -20.83 12.68 -16.78
C ALA A 122 -19.37 12.61 -17.24
N SER A 123 -18.88 13.66 -17.88
CA SER A 123 -17.45 13.75 -18.16
C SER A 123 -16.66 14.08 -16.89
N VAL A 124 -15.39 13.71 -16.85
CA VAL A 124 -14.47 14.13 -15.77
C VAL A 124 -14.41 15.66 -15.70
N GLY A 125 -14.48 16.37 -16.82
CA GLY A 125 -14.53 17.84 -16.86
C GLY A 125 -15.77 18.43 -16.20
N ASP A 126 -16.94 17.83 -16.44
CA ASP A 126 -18.20 18.25 -15.81
C ASP A 126 -18.20 18.02 -14.29
N LEU A 127 -17.50 16.98 -13.84
CA LEU A 127 -17.35 16.67 -12.42
C LEU A 127 -16.23 17.49 -11.77
N ALA A 128 -15.18 17.82 -12.51
CA ALA A 128 -14.02 18.55 -12.02
C ALA A 128 -14.41 19.94 -11.51
N GLY A 129 -15.17 20.70 -12.29
CA GLY A 129 -15.82 21.98 -11.92
C GLY A 129 -15.25 22.72 -10.69
N ASP A 130 -16.14 23.04 -9.74
CA ASP A 130 -15.78 23.67 -8.45
C ASP A 130 -15.43 22.65 -7.34
N GLU A 131 -15.65 21.35 -7.58
CA GLU A 131 -15.48 20.29 -6.56
C GLU A 131 -14.07 19.69 -6.54
N SER A 132 -13.22 20.05 -7.51
CA SER A 132 -11.85 19.53 -7.57
C SER A 132 -11.04 19.97 -6.37
N VAL A 133 -10.32 19.02 -5.80
CA VAL A 133 -9.35 19.25 -4.73
C VAL A 133 -7.95 19.09 -5.27
N GLN A 134 -6.99 19.80 -4.66
CA GLN A 134 -5.57 19.56 -4.84
C GLN A 134 -4.95 19.23 -3.48
N GLN A 135 -4.41 18.03 -3.35
CA GLN A 135 -3.86 17.52 -2.09
C GLN A 135 -2.52 16.85 -2.31
N LYS A 136 -1.58 17.05 -1.38
CA LYS A 136 -0.30 16.33 -1.40
C LYS A 136 -0.55 14.91 -0.91
N MET A 137 -0.39 13.93 -1.80
CA MET A 137 -0.64 12.51 -1.50
C MET A 137 0.61 11.68 -1.80
N THR A 138 0.74 10.57 -1.08
CA THR A 138 1.83 9.61 -1.28
C THR A 138 1.26 8.28 -1.72
N CYS A 139 1.89 7.70 -2.74
CA CYS A 139 1.59 6.44 -3.38
C CYS A 139 2.81 5.53 -3.23
N THR A 140 2.62 4.28 -2.78
CA THR A 140 3.69 3.26 -2.78
C THR A 140 3.17 1.95 -3.31
N CYS A 141 4.00 1.23 -4.04
CA CYS A 141 3.68 -0.14 -4.46
C CYS A 141 3.47 -1.04 -3.23
N GLY A 142 2.45 -1.90 -3.22
CA GLY A 142 2.23 -2.85 -2.13
C GLY A 142 3.46 -3.73 -1.85
N GLY A 143 4.21 -4.11 -2.89
CA GLY A 143 5.46 -4.86 -2.78
C GLY A 143 6.72 -4.03 -2.54
N ASN A 144 6.61 -2.72 -2.24
CA ASN A 144 7.78 -1.90 -1.94
C ASN A 144 8.39 -2.35 -0.59
N PRO A 145 9.64 -2.85 -0.56
CA PRO A 145 10.26 -3.27 0.68
C PRO A 145 10.55 -2.07 1.60
N ALA A 146 10.89 -2.33 2.86
CA ALA A 146 11.36 -1.27 3.77
C ALA A 146 12.57 -0.54 3.17
N GLY A 147 12.49 0.80 3.08
CA GLY A 147 13.49 1.64 2.42
C GLY A 147 13.50 1.56 0.88
N GLY A 148 12.55 0.85 0.29
CA GLY A 148 12.41 0.73 -1.15
C GLY A 148 11.98 2.03 -1.83
N ARG A 149 12.33 2.14 -3.12
CA ARG A 149 12.16 3.37 -3.92
C ARG A 149 10.88 3.40 -4.75
N ALA A 150 10.00 2.41 -4.63
CA ALA A 150 8.71 2.40 -5.32
C ALA A 150 7.67 3.23 -4.54
N ILE A 151 8.00 4.51 -4.36
CA ILE A 151 7.22 5.50 -3.62
C ILE A 151 7.25 6.83 -4.37
N VAL A 152 6.10 7.49 -4.44
CA VAL A 152 5.89 8.78 -5.09
C VAL A 152 5.06 9.67 -4.17
N THR A 153 5.51 10.88 -3.93
CA THR A 153 4.74 11.94 -3.26
C THR A 153 4.47 13.04 -4.27
N ALA A 154 3.22 13.45 -4.45
CA ALA A 154 2.87 14.43 -5.47
C ALA A 154 1.65 15.27 -5.07
N ASN A 155 1.50 16.44 -5.69
CA ASN A 155 0.29 17.25 -5.63
C ASN A 155 -0.74 16.62 -6.56
N VAL A 156 -1.68 15.87 -5.99
CA VAL A 156 -2.73 15.17 -6.71
C VAL A 156 -3.94 16.07 -6.81
N LYS A 157 -4.39 16.31 -8.04
CA LYS A 157 -5.61 17.06 -8.32
C LYS A 157 -6.63 16.17 -9.00
N GLY A 158 -7.88 16.28 -8.54
CA GLY A 158 -8.96 15.41 -8.96
C GLY A 158 -10.26 15.68 -8.21
N ILE A 159 -11.26 14.86 -8.51
CA ILE A 159 -12.58 14.94 -7.88
C ILE A 159 -12.60 14.02 -6.65
N PRO A 160 -13.00 14.48 -5.47
CA PRO A 160 -13.23 13.61 -4.33
C PRO A 160 -14.28 12.55 -4.66
N ILE A 161 -14.00 11.28 -4.34
CA ILE A 161 -14.98 10.19 -4.50
C ILE A 161 -16.24 10.47 -3.67
N GLU A 162 -16.07 11.09 -2.50
CA GLU A 162 -17.18 11.53 -1.65
C GLU A 162 -18.14 12.46 -2.40
N SER A 163 -17.64 13.48 -3.11
CA SER A 163 -18.48 14.41 -3.89
C SER A 163 -19.22 13.72 -5.05
N ILE A 164 -18.56 12.78 -5.75
CA ILE A 164 -19.19 11.96 -6.79
C ILE A 164 -20.37 11.16 -6.21
N LEU A 165 -20.17 10.56 -5.04
CA LEU A 165 -21.18 9.74 -4.36
C LEU A 165 -22.31 10.58 -3.77
N GLU A 166 -22.00 11.74 -3.22
CA GLU A 166 -22.99 12.70 -2.71
C GLU A 166 -23.93 13.16 -3.82
N ARG A 167 -23.39 13.48 -5.00
CA ARG A 167 -24.17 13.85 -6.18
C ARG A 167 -25.12 12.74 -6.63
N ALA A 168 -24.70 11.48 -6.59
CA ALA A 168 -25.54 10.34 -6.96
C ALA A 168 -26.59 10.01 -5.87
N GLY A 169 -26.36 10.45 -4.63
CA GLY A 169 -27.20 10.15 -3.48
C GLY A 169 -27.16 8.67 -3.10
N VAL A 170 -26.09 8.22 -2.46
CA VAL A 170 -25.93 6.82 -1.99
C VAL A 170 -27.12 6.39 -1.12
N GLN A 171 -27.69 5.22 -1.44
CA GLN A 171 -28.83 4.67 -0.70
C GLN A 171 -28.42 4.15 0.69
N PRO A 172 -29.32 4.21 1.69
CA PRO A 172 -29.08 3.60 2.99
C PRO A 172 -28.79 2.10 2.86
N GLY A 173 -27.76 1.62 3.56
CA GLY A 173 -27.36 0.20 3.55
C GLY A 173 -26.25 -0.15 2.55
N ALA A 174 -25.88 0.77 1.65
CA ALA A 174 -24.69 0.60 0.82
C ALA A 174 -23.41 0.55 1.67
N ASN A 175 -22.55 -0.42 1.40
CA ASN A 175 -21.32 -0.67 2.16
C ASN A 175 -20.10 -0.97 1.27
N ALA A 176 -20.27 -1.08 -0.04
CA ALA A 176 -19.22 -1.36 -0.99
C ALA A 176 -19.26 -0.38 -2.18
N VAL A 177 -18.08 -0.15 -2.76
CA VAL A 177 -17.92 0.59 -4.01
C VAL A 177 -16.96 -0.18 -4.91
N THR A 178 -17.38 -0.40 -6.15
CA THR A 178 -16.58 -1.08 -7.18
C THR A 178 -16.15 -0.08 -8.24
N PHE A 179 -14.85 -0.01 -8.46
CA PHE A 179 -14.25 0.76 -9.54
C PHE A 179 -13.99 -0.16 -10.73
N VAL A 180 -14.58 0.16 -11.88
CA VAL A 180 -14.40 -0.57 -13.13
C VAL A 180 -13.44 0.22 -14.01
N SER A 181 -12.33 -0.41 -14.40
CA SER A 181 -11.37 0.16 -15.36
C SER A 181 -11.81 -0.07 -16.80
N ALA A 182 -11.32 0.76 -17.72
CA ALA A 182 -11.54 0.62 -19.17
C ALA A 182 -11.09 -0.74 -19.73
N ASP A 183 -10.15 -1.42 -19.07
CA ASP A 183 -9.70 -2.76 -19.45
C ASP A 183 -10.61 -3.89 -18.92
N GLY A 184 -11.68 -3.54 -18.19
CA GLY A 184 -12.63 -4.47 -17.58
C GLY A 184 -12.22 -4.98 -16.20
N THR A 185 -11.09 -4.54 -15.66
CA THR A 185 -10.69 -4.89 -14.29
C THR A 185 -11.60 -4.20 -13.29
N GLU A 186 -12.12 -4.98 -12.34
CA GLU A 186 -12.96 -4.49 -11.25
C GLU A 186 -12.20 -4.55 -9.91
N THR A 187 -12.32 -3.50 -9.11
CA THR A 187 -11.81 -3.48 -7.73
C THR A 187 -12.89 -3.00 -6.79
N MET A 188 -13.38 -3.91 -5.96
CA MET A 188 -14.37 -3.63 -4.93
C MET A 188 -13.66 -3.27 -3.61
N LEU A 189 -14.10 -2.18 -2.98
CA LEU A 189 -13.57 -1.65 -1.73
C LEU A 189 -14.70 -1.31 -0.77
N PRO A 190 -14.45 -1.33 0.55
CA PRO A 190 -15.46 -0.89 1.50
C PRO A 190 -15.74 0.60 1.29
N LEU A 191 -17.01 0.98 1.20
CA LEU A 191 -17.44 2.35 0.94
C LEU A 191 -16.86 3.32 1.99
N GLY A 192 -17.01 2.97 3.27
CA GLY A 192 -16.47 3.76 4.38
C GLY A 192 -14.94 3.84 4.40
N TYR A 193 -14.26 2.83 3.83
CA TYR A 193 -12.81 2.86 3.68
C TYR A 193 -12.38 3.91 2.67
N VAL A 194 -12.99 3.94 1.48
CA VAL A 194 -12.65 4.90 0.43
C VAL A 194 -12.88 6.34 0.88
N ILE A 195 -14.01 6.61 1.55
CA ILE A 195 -14.31 7.93 2.12
C ILE A 195 -13.29 8.28 3.22
N GLY A 196 -13.07 7.37 4.19
CA GLY A 196 -12.15 7.57 5.31
C GLY A 196 -10.67 7.68 4.91
N ARG A 197 -10.31 7.28 3.68
CA ARG A 197 -8.97 7.44 3.09
C ARG A 197 -8.86 8.63 2.14
N HIS A 198 -9.89 9.47 2.04
CA HIS A 198 -9.91 10.62 1.13
C HIS A 198 -9.64 10.18 -0.31
N GLY A 199 -10.45 9.24 -0.81
CA GLY A 199 -10.38 8.82 -2.20
C GLY A 199 -10.55 10.01 -3.15
N VAL A 200 -9.64 10.15 -4.10
CA VAL A 200 -9.67 11.17 -5.16
C VAL A 200 -9.53 10.49 -6.51
N LEU A 201 -10.44 10.77 -7.43
CA LEU A 201 -10.28 10.41 -8.84
C LEU A 201 -9.42 11.49 -9.52
N SER A 202 -8.11 11.25 -9.56
CA SER A 202 -7.12 12.17 -10.13
C SER A 202 -7.14 12.16 -11.65
N TYR A 203 -7.01 13.35 -12.24
CA TYR A 203 -6.78 13.56 -13.66
C TYR A 203 -5.56 14.47 -13.93
N GLU A 204 -4.94 15.01 -12.88
CA GLU A 204 -3.77 15.90 -12.94
C GLU A 204 -2.86 15.65 -11.72
N ILE A 205 -1.54 15.64 -11.94
CA ILE A 205 -0.53 15.51 -10.89
C ILE A 205 0.59 16.52 -11.12
N ASN A 206 0.96 17.26 -10.07
CA ASN A 206 2.01 18.28 -10.10
C ASN A 206 1.83 19.25 -11.28
N GLU A 207 0.61 19.78 -11.44
CA GLU A 207 0.24 20.74 -12.49
C GLU A 207 0.39 20.20 -13.93
N GLU A 208 0.58 18.89 -14.10
CA GLU A 208 0.69 18.22 -15.38
C GLU A 208 -0.44 17.18 -15.52
N ALA A 209 -1.06 17.13 -16.70
CA ALA A 209 -2.11 16.16 -17.00
C ALA A 209 -1.63 14.73 -16.72
N LEU A 210 -2.52 13.90 -16.15
CA LEU A 210 -2.17 12.53 -15.77
C LEU A 210 -1.63 11.71 -16.95
N THR A 211 -2.16 11.97 -18.16
CA THR A 211 -1.73 11.36 -19.44
C THR A 211 -0.24 11.55 -19.72
N ALA A 212 0.33 12.71 -19.36
CA ALA A 212 1.73 13.05 -19.60
C ALA A 212 2.67 12.59 -18.46
N SER A 213 2.17 12.57 -17.23
CA SER A 213 2.91 12.16 -16.04
C SER A 213 2.85 10.64 -15.80
N VAL A 214 1.71 10.12 -15.37
CA VAL A 214 1.52 8.72 -14.96
C VAL A 214 1.17 7.83 -16.15
N GLY A 215 0.47 8.39 -17.14
CA GLY A 215 -0.22 7.65 -18.18
C GLY A 215 -1.65 7.28 -17.76
N GLY A 216 -2.52 7.11 -18.75
CA GLY A 216 -3.97 6.96 -18.53
C GLY A 216 -4.68 8.31 -18.44
N SER A 217 -6.01 8.28 -18.39
CA SER A 217 -6.89 9.45 -18.33
C SER A 217 -7.28 9.84 -16.91
N ASN A 218 -7.49 8.86 -16.03
CA ASN A 218 -7.72 9.12 -14.61
C ASN A 218 -7.13 8.00 -13.74
N GLN A 219 -7.00 8.25 -12.44
CA GLN A 219 -6.57 7.25 -11.47
C GLN A 219 -7.16 7.53 -10.10
N LEU A 220 -7.64 6.48 -9.42
CA LEU A 220 -8.01 6.53 -8.01
C LEU A 220 -6.75 6.69 -7.15
N TRP A 221 -6.72 7.70 -6.29
CA TRP A 221 -5.71 7.91 -5.27
C TRP A 221 -6.35 7.88 -3.88
N MET A 222 -5.70 7.24 -2.92
CA MET A 222 -6.19 7.17 -1.54
C MET A 222 -5.02 7.35 -0.56
N THR A 223 -5.24 8.07 0.52
CA THR A 223 -4.23 8.18 1.59
C THR A 223 -4.09 6.85 2.34
N ARG A 224 -2.89 6.57 2.87
CA ARG A 224 -2.60 5.39 3.72
C ARG A 224 -3.07 4.06 3.11
N THR A 225 -3.02 3.96 1.79
CA THR A 225 -3.47 2.80 1.04
C THR A 225 -2.40 2.40 0.03
N PRO A 226 -2.03 1.11 -0.07
CA PRO A 226 -1.14 0.61 -1.10
C PRO A 226 -1.64 0.93 -2.52
N ALA A 227 -0.71 1.25 -3.43
CA ALA A 227 -1.01 1.65 -4.79
C ALA A 227 -1.59 0.53 -5.68
N ASN A 228 -1.53 -0.74 -5.25
CA ASN A 228 -2.17 -1.82 -6.00
C ASN A 228 -3.71 -1.73 -5.99
N TYR A 229 -4.29 -0.88 -5.13
CA TYR A 229 -5.72 -0.56 -5.13
C TYR A 229 -6.06 0.71 -5.93
N PHE A 230 -5.06 1.38 -6.52
CA PHE A 230 -5.24 2.64 -7.25
C PHE A 230 -5.60 2.35 -8.70
N VAL A 231 -6.89 2.06 -8.92
CA VAL A 231 -7.46 1.75 -10.23
C VAL A 231 -7.22 2.90 -11.20
N ARG A 232 -6.83 2.58 -12.43
CA ARG A 232 -6.58 3.55 -13.50
C ARG A 232 -7.65 3.45 -14.57
N ASP A 233 -7.85 4.53 -15.30
CA ASP A 233 -8.79 4.61 -16.42
C ASP A 233 -10.19 4.14 -16.01
N VAL A 234 -10.66 4.62 -14.85
CA VAL A 234 -11.97 4.26 -14.29
C VAL A 234 -13.07 4.77 -15.22
N VAL A 235 -13.94 3.88 -15.68
CA VAL A 235 -15.11 4.18 -16.53
C VAL A 235 -16.42 4.10 -15.77
N GLU A 236 -16.46 3.34 -14.68
CA GLU A 236 -17.67 3.18 -13.86
C GLU A 236 -17.33 3.05 -12.37
N ILE A 237 -18.20 3.64 -11.55
CA ILE A 237 -18.23 3.52 -10.09
C ILE A 237 -19.59 2.93 -9.71
N VAL A 238 -19.59 1.69 -9.24
CA VAL A 238 -20.80 0.97 -8.85
C VAL A 238 -20.89 0.92 -7.33
N VAL A 239 -21.95 1.48 -6.77
CA VAL A 239 -22.23 1.38 -5.33
C VAL A 239 -23.08 0.14 -5.08
N SER A 240 -22.78 -0.65 -4.05
CA SER A 240 -23.58 -1.82 -3.71
C SER A 240 -23.78 -2.01 -2.20
N ALA A 241 -24.81 -2.77 -1.87
CA ALA A 241 -25.13 -3.22 -0.52
C ALA A 241 -24.89 -4.72 -0.47
N GLU A 242 -23.73 -5.11 0.05
CA GLU A 242 -23.34 -6.50 0.21
C GLU A 242 -23.76 -7.03 1.59
N ASP A 243 -24.05 -8.32 1.69
CA ASP A 243 -24.35 -8.96 2.99
C ASP A 243 -23.14 -8.85 3.96
N GLU A 244 -21.93 -9.00 3.41
CA GLU A 244 -20.66 -8.79 4.09
C GLU A 244 -19.84 -7.78 3.30
N ALA A 245 -19.36 -6.73 3.97
CA ALA A 245 -18.54 -5.73 3.31
C ALA A 245 -17.24 -6.36 2.77
N PRO A 246 -16.72 -5.89 1.63
CA PRO A 246 -15.43 -6.36 1.11
C PRO A 246 -14.31 -6.15 2.15
N ALA A 247 -13.27 -6.97 2.08
CA ALA A 247 -12.14 -6.89 2.99
C ALA A 247 -11.43 -5.53 2.91
N VAL A 248 -10.96 -5.01 4.04
CA VAL A 248 -10.20 -3.76 4.06
C VAL A 248 -8.82 -4.01 3.41
N PRO A 249 -8.37 -3.12 2.51
CA PRO A 249 -7.02 -3.18 1.95
C PRO A 249 -5.93 -3.39 3.00
N GLY A 250 -5.14 -4.46 2.83
CA GLY A 250 -4.03 -4.81 3.72
C GLY A 250 -4.42 -5.39 5.08
N GLU A 251 -5.70 -5.66 5.36
CA GLU A 251 -6.14 -6.24 6.64
C GLU A 251 -5.54 -7.62 6.92
N ALA A 252 -5.30 -8.40 5.86
CA ALA A 252 -4.68 -9.71 5.93
C ALA A 252 -3.13 -9.68 5.97
N ASP A 253 -2.52 -8.51 5.75
CA ASP A 253 -1.06 -8.38 5.71
C ASP A 253 -0.52 -8.19 7.12
N GLU A 254 0.54 -8.93 7.50
CA GLU A 254 1.22 -8.74 8.79
C GLU A 254 1.85 -7.32 8.89
N HIS A 255 2.29 -6.79 7.76
CA HIS A 255 2.90 -5.47 7.62
C HIS A 255 2.30 -4.72 6.43
N PRO A 256 1.09 -4.16 6.57
CA PRO A 256 0.42 -3.47 5.48
C PRO A 256 1.23 -2.25 5.08
N ASN A 257 1.49 -2.12 3.78
CA ASN A 257 2.29 -1.02 3.27
C ASN A 257 1.46 0.28 3.23
N SER A 258 1.52 1.05 4.31
CA SER A 258 0.87 2.36 4.43
C SER A 258 1.93 3.47 4.44
N PRO A 259 2.44 3.89 3.27
CA PRO A 259 3.56 4.83 3.20
C PRO A 259 3.15 6.22 3.68
N ASN A 260 4.04 6.85 4.43
CA ASN A 260 3.91 8.26 4.82
C ASN A 260 5.22 9.06 4.64
N ALA A 261 6.33 8.41 4.29
CA ALA A 261 7.63 9.06 4.11
C ALA A 261 8.46 8.36 3.01
N GLY A 262 9.13 9.15 2.17
CA GLY A 262 10.11 8.69 1.19
C GLY A 262 11.53 9.12 1.56
N VAL A 263 12.53 8.35 1.13
CA VAL A 263 13.95 8.70 1.30
C VAL A 263 14.45 9.36 0.03
N LEU A 264 14.78 10.66 0.12
CA LEU A 264 15.29 11.44 -1.02
C LEU A 264 16.76 11.12 -1.33
N THR A 265 17.60 11.13 -0.29
CA THR A 265 19.04 10.87 -0.40
C THR A 265 19.55 10.17 0.87
N GLY A 266 20.54 9.31 0.69
CA GLY A 266 21.31 8.72 1.77
C GLY A 266 22.73 8.55 1.28
N ALA A 267 23.68 9.26 1.89
CA ALA A 267 25.10 9.16 1.59
C ALA A 267 25.85 8.87 2.88
N GLN A 268 26.78 7.94 2.82
CA GLN A 268 27.78 7.72 3.85
C GLN A 268 29.06 8.36 3.33
N GLU A 269 29.64 9.28 4.11
CA GLU A 269 30.99 9.79 3.84
C GLU A 269 32.05 8.71 4.10
#